data_AF-A0A933ICT0-F1
#
_entry.id   AF-A0A933ICT0-F1
#
_cell.length_a   1.000
_cell.length_b   1.000
_cell.length_c   1.000
_cell.angle_alpha   90.00
_cell.angle_beta   90.00
_cell.angle_gamma   90.00
#
_symmetry.space_group_name_H-M   'P 1'
#
loop_
_entity.id
_entity.type
_entity.pdbx_description
1 polymer ?
#
loop_
_entity_poly.entity_id
_entity_poly.type
_entity_poly.pdbx_seq_one_letter_code
_entity_poly.pdbx_strand_id
1 'polypeptide(L)'
;MLLPTFFLGAVLPVAAEFLTRRARGAGEAVGRLYTANTIGNILGTVVTGLLFIPRFGFKSSMEIGTLLDILAGAALLVLDPRFARWAKAASSAVTAGLVVLYFALYPPLDALALTYQIFRLRTVPDMGGQSLMDNLKKGRVLLFFEEDGTGTVSVDQTLETGTRALRVNGKVDASTAGDLNTQKLVGHFPLLFHAAPRKVMLVGMGSGITAYSALRHPLERLTCVEISPAVVNASRLFTEQNGDVASDGRFKLIIEDARTFLETTRERYDVIISEPSNPWFAGVANLYTRELFETARARLAPGGVM
;
A
#
# COMPACT_ATOMS: atom_id res chain seq x y z
N MET A 1 -20.64 5.68 -10.50
CA MET A 1 -19.51 5.50 -11.44
C MET A 1 -19.87 5.83 -12.89
N LEU A 2 -21.08 5.49 -13.37
CA LEU A 2 -21.47 5.65 -14.80
C LEU A 2 -21.21 7.05 -15.38
N LEU A 3 -21.60 8.11 -14.67
CA LEU A 3 -21.47 9.49 -15.16
C LEU A 3 -19.99 9.94 -15.28
N PRO A 4 -19.12 9.81 -14.26
CA PRO A 4 -17.69 10.08 -14.41
C PRO A 4 -17.01 9.26 -15.52
N THR A 5 -17.31 7.96 -15.60
CA THR A 5 -16.68 7.09 -16.60
C THR A 5 -17.11 7.43 -18.04
N PHE A 6 -18.34 7.91 -18.21
CA PHE A 6 -18.84 8.37 -19.51
C PHE A 6 -18.03 9.56 -20.02
N PHE A 7 -17.83 10.59 -19.18
CA PHE A 7 -17.05 11.76 -19.57
C PHE A 7 -15.59 11.45 -19.81
N LEU A 8 -14.98 10.61 -18.97
CA LEU A 8 -13.59 10.17 -19.16
C LEU A 8 -13.41 9.44 -20.50
N GLY A 9 -14.34 8.55 -20.86
CA GLY A 9 -14.32 7.83 -22.15
C GLY A 9 -14.62 8.71 -23.37
N ALA A 10 -15.33 9.84 -23.19
CA ALA A 10 -15.71 10.73 -24.27
C ALA A 10 -14.57 11.66 -24.74
N VAL A 11 -13.54 11.90 -23.92
CA VAL A 11 -12.47 12.87 -24.22
C VAL A 11 -11.76 12.57 -25.55
N LEU A 12 -11.31 11.32 -25.75
CA LEU A 12 -10.58 10.92 -26.95
C LEU A 12 -11.44 10.99 -28.23
N PRO A 13 -12.66 10.43 -28.28
CA PRO A 13 -13.55 10.56 -29.44
C PRO A 13 -13.86 12.01 -29.80
N VAL A 14 -14.17 12.86 -28.82
CA VAL A 14 -14.47 14.28 -29.06
C VAL A 14 -13.25 15.04 -29.57
N ALA A 15 -12.06 14.78 -29.01
CA ALA A 15 -10.81 15.38 -29.49
C ALA A 15 -10.47 14.93 -30.92
N ALA A 16 -10.69 13.65 -31.25
CA ALA A 16 -10.47 13.11 -32.59
C ALA A 16 -11.39 13.75 -33.62
N GLU A 17 -12.68 13.90 -33.31
CA GLU A 17 -13.64 14.58 -34.20
C GLU A 17 -13.24 16.03 -34.46
N PHE A 18 -12.81 16.74 -33.42
CA PHE A 18 -12.37 18.13 -33.55
C PHE A 18 -11.11 18.29 -34.42
N LEU A 19 -10.11 17.41 -34.23
CA LEU A 19 -8.85 17.46 -34.96
C LEU A 19 -9.02 17.03 -36.43
N THR A 20 -9.83 16.01 -36.70
CA THR A 20 -10.09 15.53 -38.07
C THR A 20 -10.80 16.58 -38.92
N ARG A 21 -11.69 17.39 -38.34
CA ARG A 21 -12.33 18.52 -39.05
C ARG A 21 -11.37 19.65 -39.44
N ARG A 22 -10.18 19.72 -38.84
CA ARG A 22 -9.17 20.78 -39.09
C ARG A 22 -7.90 20.30 -39.78
N ALA A 23 -7.65 18.99 -39.82
CA ALA A 23 -6.45 18.41 -40.39
C ALA A 23 -6.60 18.11 -41.88
N ARG A 24 -5.48 18.15 -42.61
CA ARG A 24 -5.42 17.75 -44.04
C ARG A 24 -5.63 16.24 -44.24
N GLY A 25 -5.38 15.43 -43.21
CA GLY A 25 -5.56 13.99 -43.25
C GLY A 25 -6.11 13.46 -41.92
N ALA A 26 -7.23 12.74 -41.97
CA ALA A 26 -7.87 12.19 -40.78
C ALA A 26 -6.97 11.18 -40.04
N GLY A 27 -6.26 10.33 -40.79
CA GLY A 27 -5.34 9.33 -40.22
C GLY A 27 -4.16 9.96 -39.45
N GLU A 28 -3.56 11.02 -39.99
CA GLU A 28 -2.45 11.73 -39.32
C GLU A 28 -2.91 12.41 -38.03
N ALA A 29 -4.08 13.06 -38.05
CA ALA A 29 -4.65 13.72 -36.88
C ALA A 29 -4.95 12.75 -35.74
N VAL A 30 -5.61 11.64 -36.07
CA VAL A 30 -5.91 10.56 -35.12
C VAL A 30 -4.62 9.93 -34.62
N GLY A 31 -3.67 9.62 -35.51
CA GLY A 31 -2.38 9.05 -35.13
C GLY A 31 -1.58 9.92 -34.16
N ARG A 32 -1.53 11.24 -34.39
CA ARG A 32 -0.88 12.19 -33.47
C ARG A 32 -1.58 12.25 -32.11
N LEU A 33 -2.91 12.29 -32.09
CA LEU A 33 -3.68 12.29 -30.84
C LEU A 33 -3.41 11.02 -30.01
N TYR A 34 -3.45 9.85 -30.64
CA TYR A 34 -3.16 8.59 -29.97
C TYR A 34 -1.72 8.53 -29.47
N THR A 35 -0.76 9.02 -30.25
CA THR A 35 0.65 9.07 -29.85
C THR A 35 0.82 9.94 -28.60
N ALA A 36 0.24 11.13 -28.58
CA ALA A 36 0.28 12.03 -27.44
C ALA A 36 -0.38 11.41 -26.19
N ASN A 37 -1.54 10.78 -26.36
CA ASN A 37 -2.24 10.09 -25.27
C ASN A 37 -1.40 8.93 -24.69
N THR A 38 -0.77 8.12 -25.54
CA THR A 38 0.08 7.02 -25.08
C THR A 38 1.30 7.53 -24.31
N ILE A 39 2.01 8.54 -24.84
CA ILE A 39 3.15 9.14 -24.14
C ILE A 39 2.71 9.74 -22.81
N GLY A 40 1.60 10.48 -22.79
CA GLY A 40 1.02 11.05 -21.59
C GLY A 40 0.67 9.99 -20.54
N ASN A 41 0.08 8.87 -20.96
CA ASN A 41 -0.26 7.76 -20.06
C ASN A 41 0.98 7.05 -19.51
N ILE A 42 2.02 6.87 -20.31
CA ILE A 42 3.28 6.28 -19.85
C ILE A 42 3.93 7.21 -18.81
N LEU A 43 4.08 8.49 -19.13
CA LEU A 43 4.68 9.45 -18.20
C LEU A 43 3.81 9.62 -16.95
N GLY A 44 2.49 9.68 -17.10
CA GLY A 44 1.54 9.79 -16.00
C GLY A 44 1.64 8.60 -15.05
N THR A 45 1.64 7.37 -15.55
CA THR A 45 1.75 6.17 -14.70
C THR A 45 3.11 6.11 -13.97
N VAL A 46 4.20 6.46 -14.64
CA VAL A 46 5.55 6.51 -14.03
C VAL A 46 5.62 7.61 -12.95
N VAL A 47 5.18 8.84 -13.25
CA VAL A 47 5.22 9.96 -12.30
C VAL A 47 4.29 9.69 -11.11
N THR A 48 3.06 9.23 -11.36
CA THR A 48 2.12 8.95 -10.28
C THR A 48 2.58 7.77 -9.43
N GLY A 49 3.02 6.68 -10.04
CA GLY A 49 3.44 5.46 -9.35
C GLY A 49 4.74 5.60 -8.58
N LEU A 50 5.74 6.28 -9.15
CA LEU A 50 7.08 6.37 -8.54
C LEU A 50 7.32 7.64 -7.72
N LEU A 51 6.58 8.73 -7.97
CA LEU A 51 6.77 10.00 -7.27
C LEU A 51 5.56 10.40 -6.44
N PHE A 52 4.35 10.39 -6.99
CA PHE A 52 3.21 10.96 -6.26
C PHE A 52 2.73 10.05 -5.13
N ILE A 53 2.47 8.77 -5.42
CA ILE A 53 1.97 7.82 -4.41
C ILE A 53 2.97 7.67 -3.26
N PRO A 54 4.29 7.45 -3.49
CA PRO A 54 5.24 7.32 -2.39
C PRO A 54 5.42 8.61 -1.58
N ARG A 55 5.21 9.80 -2.18
CA ARG A 55 5.47 11.08 -1.51
C ARG A 55 4.26 11.70 -0.81
N PHE A 56 3.08 11.50 -1.39
CA PHE A 56 1.84 12.15 -0.98
C PHE A 56 0.75 11.15 -0.56
N GLY A 57 0.96 9.85 -0.75
CA GLY A 57 -0.08 8.84 -0.53
C GLY A 57 -1.06 8.74 -1.70
N PHE A 58 -1.92 7.72 -1.66
CA PHE A 58 -2.86 7.43 -2.74
C PHE A 58 -3.92 8.53 -2.86
N LYS A 59 -4.50 8.93 -1.72
CA LYS A 59 -5.55 9.95 -1.67
C LYS A 59 -5.09 11.27 -2.29
N SER A 60 -4.00 11.83 -1.79
CA SER A 60 -3.54 13.14 -2.26
C SER A 60 -3.04 13.09 -3.69
N SER A 61 -2.52 11.95 -4.15
CA SER A 61 -2.21 11.75 -5.57
C SER A 61 -3.46 11.87 -6.46
N MET A 62 -4.60 11.29 -6.04
CA MET A 62 -5.87 11.45 -6.75
C MET A 62 -6.39 12.89 -6.72
N GLU A 63 -6.24 13.59 -5.58
CA GLU A 63 -6.64 15.00 -5.46
C GLU A 63 -5.82 15.91 -6.37
N ILE A 64 -4.51 15.67 -6.46
CA ILE A 64 -3.62 16.39 -7.38
C ILE A 64 -4.04 16.12 -8.84
N GLY A 65 -4.29 14.85 -9.20
CA GLY A 65 -4.76 14.50 -10.55
C GLY A 65 -6.08 15.20 -10.90
N THR A 66 -7.04 15.19 -9.97
CA THR A 66 -8.32 15.89 -10.12
C THR A 66 -8.13 17.39 -10.32
N LEU A 67 -7.22 18.01 -9.55
CA LEU A 67 -6.92 19.43 -9.69
C LEU A 67 -6.30 19.74 -11.06
N LEU A 68 -5.38 18.90 -11.55
CA LEU A 68 -4.77 19.07 -12.87
C LEU A 68 -5.81 18.98 -13.99
N ASP A 69 -6.75 18.04 -13.91
CA ASP A 69 -7.85 17.91 -14.88
C ASP A 69 -8.76 19.14 -14.88
N ILE A 70 -9.09 19.66 -13.69
CA ILE A 70 -9.86 20.89 -13.52
C ILE A 70 -9.13 22.09 -14.13
N LEU A 71 -7.83 22.22 -13.87
CA LEU A 71 -7.00 23.30 -14.42
C LEU A 71 -6.89 23.21 -15.94
N ALA A 72 -6.73 22.01 -16.50
CA ALA A 72 -6.73 21.78 -17.94
C ALA A 72 -8.07 22.18 -18.58
N GLY A 73 -9.19 21.77 -17.99
CA GLY A 73 -10.53 22.16 -18.43
C GLY A 73 -10.76 23.68 -18.36
N ALA A 74 -10.35 24.32 -17.27
CA ALA A 74 -10.44 25.77 -17.12
C ALA A 74 -9.57 26.51 -18.15
N ALA A 75 -8.35 26.03 -18.41
CA ALA A 75 -7.47 26.60 -19.42
C ALA A 75 -8.09 26.52 -20.82
N LEU A 76 -8.68 25.37 -21.19
CA LEU A 76 -9.38 25.21 -22.48
C LEU A 76 -10.55 26.21 -22.62
N LEU A 77 -11.35 26.40 -21.58
CA LEU A 77 -12.46 27.35 -21.59
C LEU A 77 -11.99 28.82 -21.71
N VAL A 78 -10.94 29.19 -20.97
CA VAL A 78 -10.40 30.56 -20.98
C VAL A 78 -9.77 30.88 -22.34
N LEU A 79 -9.05 29.93 -22.92
CA LEU A 79 -8.33 30.11 -24.18
C LEU A 79 -9.22 30.06 -25.42
N ASP A 80 -10.40 29.43 -25.36
CA ASP A 80 -11.31 29.37 -26.52
C ASP A 80 -11.97 30.74 -26.78
N PRO A 81 -11.70 31.40 -27.94
CA PRO A 81 -12.24 32.72 -28.25
C PRO A 81 -13.76 32.73 -28.52
N ARG A 82 -14.40 31.56 -28.73
CA ARG A 82 -15.83 31.46 -29.04
C ARG A 82 -16.73 31.74 -27.84
N PHE A 83 -16.22 31.60 -26.62
CA PHE A 83 -16.99 31.87 -25.42
C PHE A 83 -16.93 33.35 -25.04
N ALA A 84 -18.10 33.92 -24.73
CA ALA A 84 -18.20 35.28 -24.23
C ALA A 84 -17.48 35.43 -22.88
N ARG A 85 -16.91 36.61 -22.60
CA ARG A 85 -16.15 36.87 -21.35
C ARG A 85 -16.97 36.59 -20.10
N TRP A 86 -18.26 36.90 -20.10
CA TRP A 86 -19.16 36.62 -18.97
C TRP A 86 -19.36 35.11 -18.77
N ALA A 87 -19.45 34.33 -19.85
CA ALA A 87 -19.62 32.89 -19.79
C ALA A 87 -18.35 32.21 -19.24
N LYS A 88 -17.17 32.70 -19.63
CA LYS A 88 -15.87 32.29 -19.06
C LYS A 88 -15.78 32.60 -17.56
N ALA A 89 -16.15 33.82 -17.17
CA ALA A 89 -16.13 34.22 -15.77
C ALA A 89 -17.11 33.38 -14.94
N ALA A 90 -18.32 33.15 -15.45
CA ALA A 90 -19.33 32.32 -14.80
C ALA A 90 -18.88 30.86 -14.67
N SER A 91 -18.35 30.24 -15.73
CA SER A 91 -17.86 28.85 -15.67
C SER A 91 -16.70 28.71 -14.70
N SER A 92 -15.73 29.63 -14.72
CA SER A 92 -14.60 29.60 -13.79
C SER A 92 -15.03 29.81 -12.34
N ALA A 93 -16.01 30.70 -12.10
CA ALA A 93 -16.56 30.91 -10.76
C ALA A 93 -17.32 29.67 -10.25
N VAL A 94 -18.09 29.01 -11.11
CA VAL A 94 -18.77 27.74 -10.77
C VAL A 94 -17.76 26.65 -10.47
N THR A 95 -16.74 26.47 -11.32
CA THR A 95 -15.68 25.48 -11.09
C THR A 95 -14.93 25.75 -9.79
N ALA A 96 -14.52 26.99 -9.53
CA ALA A 96 -13.87 27.38 -8.28
C ALA A 96 -14.81 27.14 -7.07
N GLY A 97 -16.08 27.50 -7.19
CA GLY A 97 -17.10 27.25 -6.17
C GLY A 97 -17.27 25.76 -5.88
N LEU A 98 -17.30 24.90 -6.90
CA LEU A 98 -17.36 23.45 -6.75
C LEU A 98 -16.10 22.86 -6.12
N VAL A 99 -14.91 23.37 -6.45
CA VAL A 99 -13.65 22.96 -5.81
C VAL A 99 -13.65 23.35 -4.33
N VAL A 100 -14.02 24.58 -4.01
CA VAL A 100 -14.12 25.05 -2.63
C VAL A 100 -15.17 24.25 -1.87
N LEU A 101 -16.33 24.00 -2.48
CA LEU A 101 -17.40 23.20 -1.89
C LEU A 101 -16.94 21.76 -1.66
N TYR A 102 -16.21 21.17 -2.61
CA TYR A 102 -15.62 19.84 -2.45
C TYR A 102 -14.72 19.83 -1.22
N PHE A 103 -13.73 20.72 -1.12
CA PHE A 103 -12.81 20.76 0.03
C PHE A 103 -13.50 21.15 1.35
N ALA A 104 -14.55 21.97 1.32
CA ALA A 104 -15.29 22.39 2.52
C ALA A 104 -16.24 21.30 3.04
N LEU A 105 -16.84 20.51 2.14
CA LEU A 105 -17.70 19.38 2.51
C LEU A 105 -16.94 18.06 2.61
N TYR A 106 -15.65 18.03 2.25
CA TYR A 106 -14.88 16.80 2.19
C TYR A 106 -14.74 16.19 3.59
N PRO A 107 -15.36 15.02 3.86
CA PRO A 107 -15.07 14.36 5.12
C PRO A 107 -13.59 13.94 5.11
N PRO A 108 -12.87 14.07 6.23
CA PRO A 108 -11.55 13.49 6.33
C PRO A 108 -11.63 12.01 5.96
N LEU A 109 -10.60 11.52 5.26
CA LEU A 109 -10.54 10.12 4.87
C LEU A 109 -10.71 9.27 6.12
N ASP A 110 -11.75 8.45 6.12
CA ASP A 110 -11.99 7.55 7.23
C ASP A 110 -11.04 6.36 7.10
N ALA A 111 -9.81 6.58 7.57
CA ALA A 111 -8.75 5.57 7.56
C ALA A 111 -9.20 4.28 8.25
N LEU A 112 -10.07 4.36 9.26
CA LEU A 112 -10.63 3.20 9.93
C LEU A 112 -11.64 2.45 9.06
N ALA A 113 -12.40 3.15 8.20
CA ALA A 113 -13.26 2.54 7.20
C ALA A 113 -12.47 1.88 6.05
N LEU A 114 -11.35 2.48 5.63
CA LEU A 114 -10.48 1.92 4.57
C LEU A 114 -9.69 0.69 5.01
N THR A 115 -9.52 0.50 6.31
CA THR A 115 -8.73 -0.59 6.89
C THR A 115 -9.60 -1.78 7.31
N TYR A 116 -10.83 -1.88 6.80
CA TYR A 116 -11.73 -2.96 7.19
C TYR A 116 -11.74 -4.18 6.25
N GLN A 117 -11.76 -5.37 6.85
CA GLN A 117 -11.80 -6.68 6.18
C GLN A 117 -13.18 -7.02 5.61
N ILE A 118 -13.70 -6.23 4.68
CA ILE A 118 -15.01 -6.51 4.02
C ILE A 118 -15.01 -7.92 3.39
N PHE A 119 -13.84 -8.43 2.99
CA PHE A 119 -13.65 -9.75 2.37
C PHE A 119 -13.75 -10.96 3.32
N ARG A 120 -13.79 -10.79 4.66
CA ARG A 120 -13.91 -11.92 5.62
C ARG A 120 -15.30 -12.06 6.24
N LEU A 121 -16.25 -11.20 5.90
CA LEU A 121 -17.58 -11.24 6.49
C LEU A 121 -18.43 -12.32 5.80
N ARG A 122 -18.26 -13.57 6.22
CA ARG A 122 -19.13 -14.70 5.81
C ARG A 122 -20.57 -14.55 6.32
N THR A 123 -20.78 -13.64 7.28
CA THR A 123 -22.07 -13.24 7.84
C THR A 123 -21.98 -11.77 8.22
N VAL A 124 -22.13 -10.86 7.26
CA VAL A 124 -22.60 -9.51 7.60
C VAL A 124 -24.08 -9.69 7.93
N PRO A 125 -24.57 -9.32 9.13
CA PRO A 125 -26.01 -9.11 9.30
C PRO A 125 -26.48 -8.13 8.22
N ASP A 126 -27.69 -8.27 7.67
CA ASP A 126 -28.27 -7.32 6.69
C ASP A 126 -28.36 -5.90 7.28
N MET A 127 -27.22 -5.23 7.34
CA MET A 127 -27.01 -3.89 7.81
C MET A 127 -26.54 -3.09 6.61
N GLY A 128 -27.21 -1.97 6.33
CA GLY A 128 -26.77 -1.03 5.31
C GLY A 128 -25.33 -0.56 5.55
N GLY A 129 -24.65 -0.08 4.51
CA GLY A 129 -23.21 0.20 4.56
C GLY A 129 -22.76 1.14 5.69
N GLN A 130 -23.57 2.14 6.04
CA GLN A 130 -23.24 3.09 7.12
C GLN A 130 -23.33 2.45 8.51
N SER A 131 -24.41 1.71 8.80
CA SER A 131 -24.59 1.06 10.09
C SER A 131 -23.61 -0.09 10.29
N LEU A 132 -23.18 -0.75 9.21
CA LEU A 132 -22.06 -1.66 9.25
C LEU A 132 -20.78 -0.93 9.69
N MET A 133 -20.38 0.15 9.00
CA MET A 133 -19.16 0.89 9.35
C MET A 133 -19.18 1.41 10.80
N ASP A 134 -20.29 1.94 11.27
CA ASP A 134 -20.39 2.46 12.63
C ASP A 134 -20.23 1.36 13.68
N ASN A 135 -20.83 0.18 13.45
CA ASN A 135 -20.64 -0.98 14.32
C ASN A 135 -19.19 -1.49 14.30
N LEU A 136 -18.54 -1.44 13.14
CA LEU A 136 -17.17 -1.93 12.98
C LEU A 136 -16.12 -1.01 13.62
N LYS A 137 -16.41 0.28 13.70
CA LYS A 137 -15.60 1.26 14.46
C LYS A 137 -15.90 1.24 15.96
N LYS A 138 -17.06 0.73 16.36
CA LYS A 138 -17.52 0.75 17.75
C LYS A 138 -16.50 0.05 18.65
N GLY A 139 -16.09 0.74 19.70
CA GLY A 139 -15.13 0.21 20.67
C GLY A 139 -13.70 0.11 20.15
N ARG A 140 -13.36 0.81 19.05
CA ARG A 140 -11.99 0.84 18.50
C ARG A 140 -11.50 2.26 18.30
N VAL A 141 -10.19 2.42 18.42
CA VAL A 141 -9.49 3.67 18.12
C VAL A 141 -8.33 3.40 17.17
N LEU A 142 -8.18 4.24 16.16
CA LEU A 142 -7.05 4.22 15.25
C LEU A 142 -5.85 4.89 15.93
N LEU A 143 -4.76 4.16 16.11
CA LEU A 143 -3.52 4.65 16.70
C LEU A 143 -2.49 5.08 15.65
N PHE A 144 -2.55 4.48 14.47
CA PHE A 144 -1.60 4.71 13.38
C PHE A 144 -2.25 4.45 12.04
N PHE A 145 -1.91 5.28 11.06
CA PHE A 145 -2.25 5.06 9.65
C PHE A 145 -1.18 5.71 8.78
N GLU A 146 -0.62 4.93 7.87
CA GLU A 146 0.35 5.38 6.88
C GLU A 146 0.09 4.64 5.56
N GLU A 147 0.36 5.31 4.44
CA GLU A 147 0.30 4.74 3.11
C GLU A 147 1.72 4.69 2.55
N ASP A 148 2.11 3.57 1.94
CA ASP A 148 3.36 3.46 1.21
C ASP A 148 3.18 2.73 -0.13
N GLY A 149 4.29 2.48 -0.84
CA GLY A 149 4.27 1.82 -2.16
C GLY A 149 3.72 0.38 -2.15
N THR A 150 3.52 -0.22 -0.98
CA THR A 150 3.02 -1.59 -0.80
C THR A 150 1.54 -1.64 -0.41
N GLY A 151 1.01 -0.55 0.13
CA GLY A 151 -0.41 -0.44 0.49
C GLY A 151 -0.66 0.48 1.68
N THR A 152 -1.79 0.26 2.34
CA THR A 152 -2.14 0.96 3.59
C THR A 152 -1.71 0.13 4.80
N VAL A 153 -1.11 0.77 5.80
CA VAL A 153 -0.77 0.16 7.08
C VAL A 153 -1.47 0.93 8.19
N SER A 154 -2.13 0.21 9.08
CA SER A 154 -2.82 0.82 10.22
C SER A 154 -2.65 0.01 11.49
N VAL A 155 -2.72 0.68 12.63
CA VAL A 155 -2.85 0.02 13.93
C VAL A 155 -4.11 0.53 14.61
N ASP A 156 -5.05 -0.37 14.87
CA ASP A 156 -6.22 -0.09 15.71
C ASP A 156 -6.10 -0.77 17.08
N GLN A 157 -6.66 -0.14 18.10
CA GLN A 157 -6.77 -0.71 19.44
C GLN A 157 -8.24 -0.91 19.80
N THR A 158 -8.57 -2.10 20.26
CA THR A 158 -9.87 -2.41 20.87
C THR A 158 -9.89 -1.83 22.28
N LEU A 159 -10.82 -0.92 22.56
CA LEU A 159 -10.90 -0.17 23.82
C LEU A 159 -11.21 -1.07 25.02
N GLU A 160 -12.05 -2.09 24.82
CA GLU A 160 -12.46 -3.01 25.90
C GLU A 160 -11.31 -3.89 26.40
N THR A 161 -10.47 -4.39 25.48
CA THR A 161 -9.42 -5.37 25.80
C THR A 161 -8.02 -4.79 25.77
N GLY A 162 -7.84 -3.57 25.26
CA GLY A 162 -6.52 -2.99 24.97
C GLY A 162 -5.77 -3.70 23.83
N THR A 163 -6.39 -4.64 23.12
CA THR A 163 -5.73 -5.40 22.06
C THR A 163 -5.42 -4.50 20.87
N ARG A 164 -4.15 -4.49 20.43
CA ARG A 164 -3.70 -3.80 19.22
C ARG A 164 -3.63 -4.77 18.06
N ALA A 165 -4.07 -4.35 16.88
CA ALA A 165 -3.97 -5.09 15.64
C ALA A 165 -3.27 -4.24 14.59
N LEU A 166 -2.16 -4.74 14.05
CA LEU A 166 -1.51 -4.20 12.87
C LEU A 166 -2.19 -4.79 11.64
N ARG A 167 -2.61 -3.92 10.72
CA ARG A 167 -3.28 -4.29 9.49
C ARG A 167 -2.52 -3.78 8.28
N VAL A 168 -2.42 -4.63 7.27
CA VAL A 168 -1.96 -4.26 5.93
C VAL A 168 -3.13 -4.41 4.97
N ASN A 169 -3.50 -3.36 4.24
CA ASN A 169 -4.66 -3.33 3.36
C ASN A 169 -5.95 -3.80 4.07
N GLY A 170 -6.09 -3.35 5.31
CA GLY A 170 -7.18 -3.68 6.22
C GLY A 170 -7.18 -5.09 6.82
N LYS A 171 -6.23 -5.94 6.44
CA LYS A 171 -6.10 -7.29 6.94
C LYS A 171 -5.18 -7.35 8.14
N VAL A 172 -5.66 -7.90 9.27
CA VAL A 172 -4.80 -8.18 10.43
C VAL A 172 -3.65 -9.10 10.01
N ASP A 173 -2.43 -8.63 10.23
CA ASP A 173 -1.18 -9.36 10.01
C ASP A 173 -0.41 -9.58 11.31
N ALA A 174 -0.69 -8.79 12.34
CA ALA A 174 -0.17 -9.04 13.69
C ALA A 174 -1.12 -8.46 14.75
N SER A 175 -1.10 -9.03 15.95
CA SER A 175 -1.83 -8.47 17.09
C SER A 175 -1.18 -8.82 18.43
N THR A 176 -1.58 -8.10 19.47
CA THR A 176 -1.17 -8.37 20.87
C THR A 176 -2.02 -9.45 21.55
N ALA A 177 -2.95 -10.09 20.82
CA ALA A 177 -3.79 -11.17 21.35
C ALA A 177 -3.88 -12.36 20.38
N GLY A 178 -4.82 -12.34 19.42
CA GLY A 178 -5.15 -13.51 18.58
C GLY A 178 -3.96 -14.11 17.82
N ASP A 179 -3.08 -13.27 17.29
CA ASP A 179 -1.92 -13.71 16.50
C ASP A 179 -0.65 -13.86 17.37
N LEU A 180 -0.70 -13.48 18.65
CA LEU A 180 0.49 -13.35 19.51
C LEU A 180 1.25 -14.66 19.64
N ASN A 181 0.51 -15.76 19.83
CA ASN A 181 1.13 -17.08 19.99
C ASN A 181 1.81 -17.54 18.70
N THR A 182 1.18 -17.31 17.54
CA THR A 182 1.76 -17.67 16.24
C THR A 182 3.07 -16.94 16.01
N GLN A 183 3.09 -15.61 16.18
CA GLN A 183 4.29 -14.78 16.02
C GLN A 183 5.44 -15.27 16.92
N LYS A 184 5.13 -15.59 18.19
CA LYS A 184 6.13 -16.12 19.12
C LYS A 184 6.66 -17.49 18.69
N LEU A 185 5.77 -18.42 18.33
CA LEU A 185 6.13 -19.79 17.98
C LEU A 185 6.94 -19.84 16.68
N VAL A 186 6.56 -19.06 15.67
CA VAL A 186 7.32 -18.94 14.40
C VAL A 186 8.72 -18.39 14.64
N GLY A 187 8.90 -17.49 15.62
CA GLY A 187 10.21 -16.99 16.01
C GLY A 187 11.08 -18.01 16.75
N HIS A 188 10.49 -18.98 17.44
CA HIS A 188 11.24 -19.98 18.22
C HIS A 188 11.47 -21.31 17.49
N PHE A 189 10.48 -21.83 16.78
CA PHE A 189 10.48 -23.21 16.29
C PHE A 189 11.61 -23.50 15.31
N PRO A 190 11.85 -22.72 14.24
CA PRO A 190 12.92 -23.00 13.30
C PRO A 190 14.30 -23.04 13.96
N LEU A 191 14.52 -22.22 15.00
CA LEU A 191 15.79 -22.17 15.74
C LEU A 191 16.02 -23.39 16.64
N LEU A 192 14.95 -24.04 17.13
CA LEU A 192 15.05 -25.28 17.90
C LEU A 192 15.43 -26.49 17.05
N PHE A 193 15.22 -26.43 15.73
CA PHE A 193 15.59 -27.49 14.79
C PHE A 193 17.02 -27.35 14.25
N HIS A 194 17.75 -26.30 14.64
CA HIS A 194 19.14 -26.09 14.24
C HIS A 194 20.05 -26.18 15.47
N ALA A 195 21.15 -26.94 15.40
CA ALA A 195 21.98 -27.23 16.58
C ALA A 195 22.68 -25.99 17.17
N ALA A 196 23.10 -25.04 16.32
CA ALA A 196 23.78 -23.81 16.74
C ALA A 196 23.54 -22.67 15.73
N PRO A 197 22.33 -22.07 15.69
CA PRO A 197 22.02 -21.01 14.72
C PRO A 197 22.75 -19.71 15.06
N ARG A 198 23.61 -19.21 14.17
CA ARG A 198 24.38 -17.97 14.37
C ARG A 198 23.86 -16.83 13.50
N LYS A 199 23.64 -17.08 12.22
CA LYS A 199 23.11 -16.12 11.25
C LYS A 199 21.70 -16.49 10.86
N VAL A 200 20.74 -15.67 11.25
CA VAL A 200 19.33 -15.91 11.00
C VAL A 200 18.79 -14.82 10.08
N MET A 201 17.95 -15.20 9.12
CA MET A 201 17.16 -14.28 8.31
C MET A 201 15.69 -14.39 8.69
N LEU A 202 14.98 -13.28 8.74
CA LEU A 202 13.53 -13.19 8.90
C LEU A 202 12.94 -12.44 7.71
N VAL A 203 11.96 -13.03 7.05
CA VAL A 203 11.16 -12.39 5.99
C VAL A 203 9.88 -11.86 6.60
N GLY A 204 9.69 -10.55 6.53
CA GLY A 204 8.55 -9.85 7.13
C GLY A 204 8.85 -9.43 8.58
N MET A 205 8.68 -8.15 8.88
CA MET A 205 8.83 -7.59 10.22
C MET A 205 7.53 -7.71 11.01
N GLY A 206 6.40 -7.33 10.39
CA GLY A 206 5.10 -7.25 11.06
C GLY A 206 5.17 -6.39 12.32
N SER A 207 4.73 -6.92 13.46
CA SER A 207 4.84 -6.26 14.76
C SER A 207 6.25 -6.27 15.36
N GLY A 208 7.18 -7.05 14.81
CA GLY A 208 8.50 -7.32 15.38
C GLY A 208 8.52 -8.40 16.48
N ILE A 209 7.37 -8.97 16.86
CA ILE A 209 7.30 -9.98 17.94
C ILE A 209 8.06 -11.26 17.55
N THR A 210 7.98 -11.69 16.28
CA THR A 210 8.74 -12.84 15.77
C THR A 210 10.24 -12.60 15.87
N ALA A 211 10.70 -11.41 15.47
CA ALA A 211 12.10 -11.01 15.60
C ALA A 211 12.55 -11.04 17.07
N TYR A 212 11.71 -10.54 17.98
CA TYR A 212 11.99 -10.55 19.41
C TYR A 212 12.13 -11.96 19.98
N SER A 213 11.21 -12.86 19.60
CA SER A 213 11.26 -14.27 19.96
C SER A 213 12.52 -14.95 19.43
N ALA A 214 12.91 -14.70 18.17
CA ALA A 214 14.14 -15.21 17.60
C ALA A 214 15.39 -14.72 18.37
N LEU A 215 15.42 -13.44 18.77
CA LEU A 215 16.51 -12.84 19.54
C LEU A 215 16.64 -13.39 20.98
N ARG A 216 15.73 -14.23 21.46
CA ARG A 216 15.90 -14.96 22.73
C ARG A 216 16.85 -16.15 22.62
N HIS A 217 17.21 -16.54 21.41
CA HIS A 217 18.20 -17.57 21.15
C HIS A 217 19.62 -16.98 21.06
N PRO A 218 20.67 -17.79 21.32
CA PRO A 218 22.07 -17.35 21.29
C PRO A 218 22.60 -17.24 19.85
N LEU A 219 21.99 -16.38 19.04
CA LEU A 219 22.41 -16.06 17.68
C LEU A 219 23.39 -14.86 17.66
N GLU A 220 24.19 -14.77 16.60
CA GLU A 220 25.13 -13.65 16.36
C GLU A 220 24.45 -12.49 15.63
N ARG A 221 23.57 -12.78 14.65
CA ARG A 221 22.89 -11.76 13.85
C ARG A 221 21.54 -12.22 13.32
N LEU A 222 20.52 -11.39 13.45
CA LEU A 222 19.20 -11.53 12.86
C LEU A 222 19.00 -10.47 11.78
N THR A 223 18.91 -10.86 10.52
CA THR A 223 18.62 -9.97 9.39
C THR A 223 17.14 -10.03 9.07
N CYS A 224 16.39 -8.98 9.37
CA CYS A 224 14.98 -8.85 9.03
C CYS A 224 14.83 -8.08 7.73
N VAL A 225 14.16 -8.68 6.74
CA VAL A 225 13.88 -8.07 5.44
C VAL A 225 12.40 -7.75 5.38
N GLU A 226 12.09 -6.46 5.30
CA GLU A 226 10.73 -5.92 5.27
C GLU A 226 10.57 -5.03 4.05
N ILE A 227 9.47 -5.21 3.32
CA ILE A 227 9.20 -4.46 2.08
C ILE A 227 8.56 -3.09 2.37
N SER A 228 7.82 -2.98 3.48
CA SER A 228 7.04 -1.81 3.84
C SER A 228 7.70 -0.97 4.96
N PRO A 229 8.16 0.27 4.66
CA PRO A 229 8.55 1.22 5.69
C PRO A 229 7.43 1.52 6.69
N ALA A 230 6.17 1.55 6.23
CA ALA A 230 5.03 1.83 7.09
C ALA A 230 4.80 0.73 8.14
N VAL A 231 5.06 -0.55 7.81
CA VAL A 231 5.05 -1.66 8.78
C VAL A 231 6.10 -1.45 9.88
N VAL A 232 7.30 -1.00 9.51
CA VAL A 232 8.38 -0.71 10.48
C VAL A 232 8.02 0.45 11.40
N ASN A 233 7.38 1.50 10.87
CA ASN A 233 6.90 2.60 11.70
C ASN A 233 5.78 2.14 12.65
N ALA A 234 4.86 1.32 12.15
CA ALA A 234 3.77 0.74 12.93
C ALA A 234 4.26 -0.19 14.05
N SER A 235 5.35 -0.95 13.83
CA SER A 235 5.89 -1.90 14.80
C SER A 235 6.34 -1.23 16.12
N ARG A 236 6.60 0.08 16.10
CA ARG A 236 6.92 0.88 17.31
C ARG A 236 5.77 0.96 18.31
N LEU A 237 4.54 0.67 17.89
CA LEU A 237 3.38 0.56 18.79
C LEU A 237 3.30 -0.79 19.51
N PHE A 238 4.26 -1.69 19.27
CA PHE A 238 4.33 -3.03 19.87
C PHE A 238 5.60 -3.21 20.71
N THR A 239 6.25 -2.12 21.15
CA THR A 239 7.52 -2.14 21.90
C THR A 239 7.49 -3.01 23.16
N GLU A 240 6.36 -3.06 23.85
CA GLU A 240 6.16 -3.93 25.01
C GLU A 240 6.25 -5.43 24.64
N GLN A 241 5.71 -5.81 23.47
CA GLN A 241 5.66 -7.21 23.03
C GLN A 241 6.88 -7.61 22.18
N ASN A 242 7.49 -6.67 21.45
CA ASN A 242 8.67 -6.90 20.63
C ASN A 242 9.99 -6.49 21.31
N GLY A 243 9.95 -6.00 22.55
CA GLY A 243 11.14 -5.66 23.33
C GLY A 243 12.07 -4.62 22.67
N ASP A 244 11.51 -3.74 21.83
CA ASP A 244 12.24 -2.75 21.05
C ASP A 244 13.43 -3.37 20.28
N VAL A 245 13.15 -4.39 19.45
CA VAL A 245 14.20 -5.13 18.70
C VAL A 245 15.16 -4.25 17.91
N ALA A 246 14.74 -3.04 17.53
CA ALA A 246 15.59 -2.07 16.83
C ALA A 246 16.81 -1.63 17.66
N SER A 247 16.74 -1.76 18.99
CA SER A 247 17.82 -1.46 19.93
C SER A 247 18.78 -2.63 20.17
N ASP A 248 18.43 -3.86 19.77
CA ASP A 248 19.30 -5.03 19.93
C ASP A 248 20.42 -4.98 18.88
N GLY A 249 21.68 -4.93 19.31
CA GLY A 249 22.85 -4.83 18.41
C GLY A 249 23.02 -6.01 17.45
N ARG A 250 22.31 -7.13 17.66
CA ARG A 250 22.29 -8.29 16.76
C ARG A 250 21.22 -8.16 15.66
N PHE A 251 20.27 -7.24 15.81
CA PHE A 251 19.19 -7.04 14.85
C PHE A 251 19.63 -6.10 13.72
N LYS A 252 19.38 -6.52 12.48
CA LYS A 252 19.63 -5.72 11.29
C LYS A 252 18.37 -5.69 10.44
N LEU A 253 17.77 -4.52 10.31
CA LEU A 253 16.66 -4.29 9.40
C LEU A 253 17.17 -3.93 7.99
N ILE A 254 16.53 -4.49 6.97
CA ILE A 254 16.73 -4.16 5.56
C ILE A 254 15.35 -3.86 4.96
N ILE A 255 15.19 -2.64 4.45
CA ILE A 255 13.98 -2.25 3.70
C ILE A 255 14.18 -2.68 2.25
N GLU A 256 13.61 -3.82 1.87
CA GLU A 256 13.72 -4.40 0.53
C GLU A 256 12.67 -5.50 0.32
N ASP A 257 12.34 -5.79 -0.94
CA ASP A 257 11.61 -7.01 -1.29
C ASP A 257 12.43 -8.27 -0.97
N ALA A 258 11.86 -9.21 -0.22
CA ALA A 258 12.58 -10.38 0.27
C ALA A 258 13.05 -11.32 -0.86
N ARG A 259 12.31 -11.39 -1.97
CA ARG A 259 12.72 -12.16 -3.14
C ARG A 259 13.95 -11.53 -3.79
N THR A 260 13.89 -10.23 -4.06
CA THR A 260 15.01 -9.44 -4.60
C THR A 260 16.24 -9.55 -3.70
N PHE A 261 16.06 -9.49 -2.38
CA PHE A 261 17.14 -9.66 -1.43
C PHE A 261 17.77 -11.06 -1.49
N LEU A 262 16.96 -12.13 -1.51
CA LEU A 262 17.45 -13.51 -1.59
C LEU A 262 18.17 -13.80 -2.91
N GLU A 263 17.71 -13.21 -4.02
CA GLU A 263 18.36 -13.34 -5.32
C GLU A 263 19.73 -12.63 -5.35
N THR A 264 19.87 -11.49 -4.67
CA THR A 264 21.06 -10.63 -4.78
C THR A 264 22.09 -10.80 -3.66
N THR A 265 21.67 -11.18 -2.46
CA THR A 265 22.58 -11.36 -1.31
C THR A 265 23.63 -12.43 -1.59
N ARG A 266 24.84 -12.29 -1.04
CA ARG A 266 25.85 -13.37 -1.05
C ARG A 266 25.95 -14.10 0.29
N GLU A 267 25.23 -13.61 1.28
CA GLU A 267 25.25 -14.21 2.61
C GLU A 267 24.50 -15.54 2.62
N ARG A 268 24.94 -16.43 3.51
CA ARG A 268 24.23 -17.65 3.85
C ARG A 268 23.73 -17.57 5.28
N TYR A 269 22.57 -18.15 5.52
CA TYR A 269 21.90 -18.16 6.82
C TYR A 269 21.77 -19.60 7.33
N ASP A 270 21.96 -19.77 8.63
CA ASP A 270 21.76 -21.04 9.32
C ASP A 270 20.26 -21.34 9.43
N VAL A 271 19.45 -20.29 9.62
CA VAL A 271 17.99 -20.37 9.66
C VAL A 271 17.36 -19.23 8.86
N ILE A 272 16.39 -19.54 8.00
CA ILE A 272 15.55 -18.55 7.31
C ILE A 272 14.11 -18.70 7.81
N ILE A 273 13.64 -17.76 8.61
CA ILE A 273 12.25 -17.70 9.08
C ILE A 273 11.44 -16.95 8.02
N SER A 274 10.45 -17.62 7.41
CA SER A 274 9.61 -17.00 6.38
C SER A 274 8.20 -16.72 6.88
N GLU A 275 7.92 -15.46 7.21
CA GLU A 275 6.61 -15.01 7.70
C GLU A 275 5.99 -13.88 6.84
N PRO A 276 5.82 -14.07 5.52
CA PRO A 276 5.08 -13.11 4.71
C PRO A 276 3.57 -13.17 5.00
N SER A 277 2.83 -12.17 4.52
CA SER A 277 1.35 -12.15 4.59
C SER A 277 0.72 -13.26 3.72
N ASN A 278 -0.60 -13.32 3.63
CA ASN A 278 -1.29 -14.42 2.94
C ASN A 278 -1.11 -14.37 1.40
N PRO A 279 -1.03 -15.53 0.72
CA PRO A 279 -0.71 -15.62 -0.71
C PRO A 279 -1.78 -15.05 -1.65
N TRP A 280 -3.01 -14.82 -1.17
CA TRP A 280 -4.07 -14.22 -2.00
C TRP A 280 -3.98 -12.68 -2.07
N PHE A 281 -3.05 -12.06 -1.32
CA PHE A 281 -2.76 -10.63 -1.47
C PHE A 281 -1.85 -10.39 -2.67
N ALA A 282 -2.13 -9.30 -3.39
CA ALA A 282 -1.34 -8.91 -4.55
C ALA A 282 0.15 -8.77 -4.19
N GLY A 283 1.03 -9.28 -5.05
CA GLY A 283 2.48 -9.27 -4.83
C GLY A 283 3.00 -10.38 -3.90
N VAL A 284 2.24 -10.75 -2.86
CA VAL A 284 2.69 -11.69 -1.82
C VAL A 284 2.80 -13.13 -2.32
N ALA A 285 1.96 -13.53 -3.28
CA ALA A 285 2.01 -14.87 -3.90
C ALA A 285 3.41 -15.25 -4.43
N ASN A 286 4.22 -14.27 -4.82
CA ASN A 286 5.58 -14.47 -5.30
C ASN A 286 6.49 -15.10 -4.22
N LEU A 287 6.17 -14.90 -2.94
CA LEU A 287 6.87 -15.48 -1.80
C LEU A 287 6.44 -16.92 -1.47
N TYR A 288 5.58 -17.53 -2.28
CA TYR A 288 5.10 -18.91 -2.12
C TYR A 288 5.40 -19.78 -3.36
N THR A 289 6.29 -19.32 -4.23
CA THR A 289 6.67 -20.01 -5.47
C THR A 289 7.77 -21.04 -5.23
N ARG A 290 7.83 -22.10 -6.04
CA ARG A 290 8.91 -23.10 -5.98
C ARG A 290 10.28 -22.44 -6.15
N GLU A 291 10.36 -21.52 -7.09
CA GLU A 291 11.58 -20.78 -7.46
C GLU A 291 12.12 -19.99 -6.27
N LEU A 292 11.24 -19.40 -5.46
CA LEU A 292 11.66 -18.75 -4.23
C LEU A 292 12.22 -19.76 -3.22
N PHE A 293 11.54 -20.89 -2.98
CA PHE A 293 12.05 -21.92 -2.06
C PHE A 293 13.39 -22.49 -2.52
N GLU A 294 13.61 -22.65 -3.82
CA GLU A 294 14.90 -23.04 -4.39
C GLU A 294 15.98 -21.98 -4.15
N THR A 295 15.63 -20.70 -4.31
CA THR A 295 16.52 -19.57 -4.03
C THR A 295 16.87 -19.50 -2.53
N ALA A 296 15.87 -19.61 -1.64
CA ALA A 296 16.06 -19.64 -0.20
C ALA A 296 16.96 -20.81 0.21
N ARG A 297 16.71 -22.01 -0.33
CA ARG A 297 17.57 -23.19 -0.12
C ARG A 297 19.02 -22.93 -0.57
N ALA A 298 19.22 -22.24 -1.69
CA ALA A 298 20.57 -21.87 -2.14
C ALA A 298 21.27 -20.85 -1.22
N ARG A 299 20.52 -20.14 -0.37
CA ARG A 299 21.02 -19.22 0.68
C ARG A 299 21.12 -19.85 2.07
N LEU A 300 20.72 -21.10 2.26
CA LEU A 300 21.01 -21.81 3.51
C LEU A 300 22.48 -22.20 3.60
N ALA A 301 23.02 -22.16 4.81
CA ALA A 301 24.30 -22.78 5.16
C ALA A 301 24.16 -24.32 5.16
N PRO A 302 25.26 -25.10 5.12
CA PRO A 302 25.19 -26.55 5.30
C PRO A 302 24.49 -26.91 6.63
N GLY A 303 23.46 -27.74 6.56
CA GLY A 303 22.62 -28.08 7.72
C GLY A 303 21.58 -27.02 8.09
N GLY A 304 21.43 -25.96 7.29
CA GLY A 304 20.48 -24.88 7.54
C GLY A 304 19.03 -25.30 7.38
N VAL A 305 18.14 -24.59 8.08
CA VAL A 305 16.70 -24.85 8.16
C VAL A 305 15.91 -23.64 7.68
N MET A 306 14.77 -23.86 7.04
CA MET A 306 13.78 -22.84 6.73
C MET A 306 12.45 -23.22 7.36
#